data_AF-A0A7K0MG81-F1
#
_entry.id   AF-A0A7K0MG81-F1
#
_cell.length_a   1.000
_cell.length_b   1.000
_cell.length_c   1.000
_cell.angle_alpha   90.00
_cell.angle_beta   90.00
_cell.angle_gamma   90.00
#
_symmetry.space_group_name_H-M   'P 1'
#
loop_
_entity.id
_entity.type
_entity.pdbx_description
1 polymer ?
#
loop_
_entity_poly.entity_id
_entity_poly.type
_entity_poly.pdbx_seq_one_letter_code
_entity_poly.pdbx_strand_id
1 'polypeptide(L)'
;GGLFTLPLLFFVPFNRTPLLSDWAYITALAVFCSSLCYVIYFGLVVKVGATRAISVEFLVTLVAVLIGAIYLKEVITLIQLLGGAFVLVGCVFILGLFGLGKTSAPSIQ
;
A
#
# COMPACT_ATOMS: atom_id res chain seq x y z
N GLY A 1 -3.79 -17.07 -5.45
CA GLY A 1 -4.99 -17.02 -4.58
C GLY A 1 -5.94 -18.16 -4.87
N GLY A 2 -6.69 -18.08 -5.98
CA GLY A 2 -7.82 -18.99 -6.26
C GLY A 2 -7.54 -20.50 -6.22
N LEU A 3 -6.39 -20.94 -6.74
CA LEU A 3 -5.96 -22.36 -6.67
C LEU A 3 -5.72 -22.84 -5.24
N PHE A 4 -5.20 -21.99 -4.37
CA PHE A 4 -4.92 -22.30 -2.97
C PHE A 4 -6.18 -22.35 -2.11
N THR A 5 -7.21 -21.59 -2.49
CA THR A 5 -8.52 -21.59 -1.82
C THR A 5 -9.47 -22.67 -2.33
N LEU A 6 -9.10 -23.40 -3.40
CA LEU A 6 -9.88 -24.48 -3.99
C LEU A 6 -10.26 -25.62 -3.03
N PRO A 7 -9.41 -26.01 -2.05
CA PRO A 7 -9.80 -26.99 -1.03
C PRO A 7 -10.85 -26.45 -0.06
N LEU A 8 -10.80 -25.15 0.26
CA LEU A 8 -11.71 -24.49 1.20
C LEU A 8 -13.15 -24.41 0.67
N LEU A 9 -13.27 -24.41 -0.65
CA LEU A 9 -14.49 -24.30 -1.42
C LEU A 9 -15.33 -25.59 -1.36
N PHE A 10 -14.73 -26.72 -1.00
CA PHE A 10 -15.45 -27.95 -0.66
C PHE A 10 -16.16 -27.86 0.70
N PHE A 11 -15.67 -27.00 1.60
CA PHE A 11 -16.21 -26.83 2.97
C PHE A 11 -17.23 -25.70 3.10
N VAL A 12 -17.22 -24.74 2.16
CA VAL A 12 -18.14 -23.57 2.16
C VAL A 12 -19.04 -23.63 0.93
N PRO A 13 -20.36 -23.92 1.09
CA PRO A 13 -21.28 -23.96 -0.05
C PRO A 13 -21.44 -22.58 -0.69
N PHE A 14 -21.42 -22.54 -2.03
CA PHE A 14 -21.55 -21.30 -2.79
C PHE A 14 -22.97 -20.71 -2.67
N ASN A 15 -23.06 -19.47 -2.20
CA ASN A 15 -24.34 -18.77 -2.06
C ASN A 15 -24.78 -18.01 -3.34
N ARG A 16 -23.90 -17.88 -4.34
CA ARG A 16 -24.17 -17.30 -5.67
C ARG A 16 -23.25 -17.89 -6.75
N THR A 17 -23.78 -18.10 -7.94
CA THR A 17 -22.98 -18.37 -9.14
C THR A 17 -22.32 -17.07 -9.62
N PRO A 18 -21.01 -17.08 -9.94
CA PRO A 18 -20.33 -15.89 -10.41
C PRO A 18 -20.92 -15.44 -11.75
N LEU A 19 -21.27 -14.16 -11.85
CA LEU A 19 -21.74 -13.56 -13.10
C LEU A 19 -20.56 -13.10 -13.96
N LEU A 20 -20.82 -12.87 -15.25
CA LEU A 20 -19.84 -12.30 -16.18
C LEU A 20 -19.31 -10.93 -15.72
N SER A 21 -20.11 -10.17 -14.96
CA SER A 21 -19.71 -8.90 -14.36
C SER A 21 -18.62 -9.06 -13.29
N ASP A 22 -18.67 -10.13 -12.49
CA ASP A 22 -17.70 -10.34 -11.39
C ASP A 22 -16.30 -10.60 -11.96
N TRP A 23 -16.24 -11.35 -13.07
CA TRP A 23 -15.01 -11.54 -13.83
C TRP A 23 -14.48 -10.22 -14.37
N ALA A 24 -15.35 -9.37 -14.93
CA ALA A 24 -14.95 -8.07 -15.43
C ALA A 24 -14.38 -7.16 -14.32
N TYR A 25 -15.01 -7.12 -13.14
CA TYR A 25 -14.51 -6.34 -12.00
C TYR A 25 -13.16 -6.85 -11.50
N ILE A 26 -12.97 -8.16 -11.37
CA ILE A 26 -11.68 -8.74 -10.94
C ILE A 26 -10.59 -8.46 -11.97
N THR A 27 -10.87 -8.59 -13.26
CA THR A 27 -9.92 -8.26 -14.32
C THR A 27 -9.57 -6.77 -14.32
N ALA A 28 -10.57 -5.89 -14.21
CA ALA A 28 -10.35 -4.45 -14.13
C ALA A 28 -9.46 -4.10 -12.91
N LEU A 29 -9.74 -4.67 -11.75
CA LEU A 29 -8.96 -4.46 -10.54
C LEU A 29 -7.53 -5.01 -10.68
N ALA A 30 -7.35 -6.19 -11.26
CA ALA A 30 -6.02 -6.79 -11.46
C ALA A 30 -5.15 -5.94 -12.41
N VAL A 31 -5.73 -5.43 -13.49
CA VAL A 31 -5.03 -4.58 -14.45
C VAL A 31 -4.72 -3.21 -13.84
N PHE A 32 -5.72 -2.54 -13.25
CA PHE A 32 -5.54 -1.18 -12.73
C PHE A 32 -4.74 -1.14 -11.43
N CYS A 33 -5.01 -2.03 -10.49
CA CYS A 33 -4.36 -2.01 -9.19
C CYS A 33 -2.99 -2.68 -9.25
N SER A 34 -2.88 -3.90 -9.78
CA SER A 34 -1.61 -4.64 -9.73
C SER A 34 -0.68 -4.29 -10.89
N SER A 35 -1.14 -4.40 -12.14
CA SER A 35 -0.25 -4.21 -13.29
C SER A 35 0.30 -2.78 -13.37
N LEU A 36 -0.56 -1.76 -13.26
CA LEU A 36 -0.11 -0.37 -13.30
C LEU A 36 0.76 -0.01 -12.09
N CYS A 37 0.39 -0.46 -10.88
CA CYS A 37 1.18 -0.19 -9.68
C CYS A 37 2.58 -0.77 -9.80
N TYR A 38 2.75 -2.00 -10.30
CA TYR A 38 4.08 -2.57 -10.49
C TYR A 38 4.94 -1.78 -11.47
N VAL A 39 4.37 -1.33 -12.58
CA VAL A 39 5.11 -0.49 -13.55
C VAL A 39 5.57 0.82 -12.90
N ILE A 40 4.68 1.48 -12.15
CA ILE A 40 4.99 2.71 -11.42
C ILE A 40 6.04 2.44 -10.34
N TYR A 41 5.90 1.34 -9.59
CA TYR A 41 6.79 0.94 -8.50
C TYR A 41 8.22 0.71 -9.01
N PHE A 42 8.39 -0.08 -10.08
CA PHE A 42 9.72 -0.28 -10.66
C PHE A 42 10.32 1.04 -11.18
N GLY A 43 9.50 1.90 -11.79
CA GLY A 43 9.94 3.25 -12.17
C GLY A 43 10.38 4.10 -10.97
N LEU A 44 9.68 3.98 -9.84
CA LEU A 44 10.00 4.69 -8.60
C LEU A 44 11.28 4.17 -7.96
N VAL A 45 11.47 2.85 -7.94
CA VAL A 45 12.68 2.19 -7.43
C VAL A 45 13.91 2.68 -8.19
N VAL A 46 13.83 2.80 -9.52
CA VAL A 46 14.96 3.28 -10.34
C VAL A 46 15.26 4.76 -10.08
N LYS A 47 14.24 5.60 -9.88
CA LYS A 47 14.44 7.06 -9.70
C LYS A 47 14.87 7.46 -8.29
N VAL A 48 14.32 6.80 -7.26
CA VAL A 48 14.41 7.28 -5.86
C VAL A 48 15.11 6.26 -4.95
N GLY A 49 15.45 5.07 -5.46
CA GLY A 49 16.10 4.00 -4.73
C GLY A 49 15.12 3.13 -3.93
N ALA A 50 15.53 1.88 -3.66
CA ALA A 50 14.69 0.87 -2.98
C ALA A 50 14.20 1.34 -1.59
N THR A 51 15.05 2.05 -0.84
CA THR A 51 14.74 2.51 0.52
C THR A 51 13.58 3.51 0.56
N ARG A 52 13.43 4.38 -0.43
CA ARG A 52 12.31 5.33 -0.49
C ARG A 52 11.05 4.72 -1.10
N ALA A 53 11.21 3.72 -1.97
CA ALA A 53 10.09 2.99 -2.54
C ALA A 53 9.30 2.21 -1.48
N ILE A 54 9.98 1.59 -0.50
CA ILE A 54 9.30 0.83 0.56
C ILE A 54 8.48 1.72 1.51
N SER A 55 8.88 2.99 1.69
CA SER A 55 8.09 3.96 2.46
C SER A 55 6.73 4.27 1.82
N VAL A 56 6.61 4.13 0.50
CA VAL A 56 5.34 4.35 -0.20
C VAL A 56 4.33 3.25 0.11
N GLU A 57 4.78 2.00 0.29
CA GLU A 57 3.91 0.89 0.66
C GLU A 57 3.33 1.07 2.07
N PHE A 58 4.16 1.56 3.01
CA PHE A 58 3.70 1.97 4.34
C PHE A 58 2.67 3.10 4.24
N LEU A 59 2.90 4.11 3.39
CA LEU A 59 1.94 5.20 3.22
C LEU A 59 0.62 4.73 2.57
N VAL A 60 0.68 3.76 1.66
CA VAL A 60 -0.50 3.14 1.03
C VAL A 60 -1.43 2.54 2.06
N THR A 61 -0.90 1.88 3.10
CA THR A 61 -1.73 1.30 4.17
C THR A 61 -2.47 2.37 4.97
N LEU A 62 -1.81 3.50 5.26
CA LEU A 62 -2.43 4.66 5.91
C LEU A 62 -3.55 5.28 5.08
N VAL A 63 -3.30 5.49 3.78
CA VAL A 63 -4.30 6.01 2.85
C VAL A 63 -5.50 5.06 2.75
N ALA A 64 -5.26 3.75 2.70
CA ALA A 64 -6.32 2.74 2.68
C ALA A 64 -7.20 2.81 3.93
N VAL A 65 -6.60 2.95 5.13
CA VAL A 65 -7.35 3.11 6.39
C VAL A 65 -8.18 4.40 6.39
N LEU A 66 -7.60 5.52 5.95
CA LEU A 66 -8.30 6.80 5.85
C LEU A 66 -9.51 6.72 4.91
N ILE A 67 -9.31 6.19 3.71
CA ILE A 67 -10.39 6.01 2.73
C ILE A 67 -11.44 5.04 3.27
N GLY A 68 -11.02 3.95 3.91
CA GLY A 68 -11.91 3.00 4.58
C GLY A 68 -12.77 3.69 5.64
N ALA A 69 -12.18 4.49 6.52
CA ALA A 69 -12.94 5.20 7.55
C ALA A 69 -13.93 6.22 6.95
N ILE A 70 -13.55 6.94 5.89
CA ILE A 70 -14.43 7.91 5.22
C ILE A 70 -15.57 7.21 4.50
N TYR A 71 -15.27 6.13 3.76
CA TYR A 71 -16.22 5.46 2.88
C TYR A 71 -17.14 4.48 3.64
N LEU A 72 -16.59 3.71 4.57
CA LEU A 72 -17.33 2.73 5.39
C LEU A 72 -17.98 3.38 6.63
N LYS A 73 -17.67 4.66 6.92
CA LYS A 73 -18.14 5.42 8.10
C LYS A 73 -17.88 4.72 9.44
N GLU A 74 -16.81 3.93 9.52
CA GLU A 74 -16.41 3.28 10.76
C GLU A 74 -15.77 4.28 11.73
N VAL A 75 -16.03 4.10 13.03
CA VAL A 75 -15.45 4.93 14.08
C VAL A 75 -13.96 4.58 14.17
N ILE A 76 -13.09 5.54 13.84
CA ILE A 76 -11.64 5.40 14.01
C ILE A 76 -11.37 5.09 15.48
N THR A 77 -10.85 3.90 15.75
CA THR A 77 -10.49 3.47 17.10
C THR A 77 -9.13 4.05 17.51
N LEU A 78 -8.89 4.18 18.82
CA LEU A 78 -7.62 4.68 19.34
C LEU A 78 -6.42 3.82 18.88
N ILE A 79 -6.64 2.51 18.70
CA ILE A 79 -5.62 1.59 18.16
C ILE A 79 -5.26 1.91 16.70
N GLN A 80 -6.24 2.24 15.84
CA GLN A 80 -5.96 2.61 14.45
C GLN A 80 -5.17 3.93 14.38
N LEU A 81 -5.49 4.88 15.26
CA LEU A 81 -4.74 6.14 15.35
C LEU A 81 -3.29 5.91 15.79
N LEU A 82 -3.08 5.08 16.82
CA LEU A 82 -1.73 4.72 17.28
C LEU A 82 -0.93 3.96 16.22
N GLY A 83 -1.56 2.99 15.55
CA GLY A 83 -0.94 2.27 14.43
C GLY A 83 -0.55 3.21 13.30
N GLY A 84 -1.45 4.12 12.92
CA GLY A 84 -1.18 5.14 11.90
C GLY A 84 -0.04 6.08 12.28
N ALA A 85 0.01 6.53 13.53
CA ALA A 85 1.12 7.35 14.04
C ALA A 85 2.45 6.59 13.98
N PHE A 86 2.47 5.30 14.34
CA PHE A 86 3.67 4.46 14.29
C PHE A 86 4.19 4.28 12.85
N VAL A 87 3.29 4.07 11.90
CA VAL A 87 3.63 4.00 10.46
C VAL A 87 4.23 5.32 9.96
N LEU A 88 3.66 6.48 10.36
CA LEU A 88 4.20 7.79 10.01
C LEU A 88 5.61 8.00 10.57
N VAL A 89 5.83 7.66 11.84
CA VAL A 89 7.16 7.76 12.49
C VAL A 89 8.17 6.89 11.76
N GLY A 90 7.81 5.65 11.43
CA GLY A 90 8.66 4.75 10.64
C GLY A 90 9.01 5.32 9.25
N CYS A 91 8.04 5.91 8.55
CA CYS A 91 8.29 6.56 7.26
C CYS A 91 9.27 7.73 7.39
N VAL A 92 9.07 8.61 8.37
CA VAL A 92 9.97 9.75 8.63
C VAL A 92 11.40 9.29 8.92
N PHE A 93 11.53 8.21 9.69
CA PHE A 93 12.82 7.61 10.02
C PHE A 93 13.53 7.03 8.79
N ILE A 94 12.83 6.24 7.98
CA ILE A 94 13.38 5.61 6.76
C ILE A 94 13.74 6.65 5.69
N LEU A 95 12.92 7.68 5.54
CA LEU A 95 13.16 8.78 4.59
C LEU A 95 14.33 9.68 5.02
N GLY A 96 14.84 9.53 6.24
CA GLY A 96 15.93 10.35 6.78
C GLY A 96 15.53 11.80 6.96
N LEU A 97 14.23 12.09 7.16
CA LEU A 97 13.77 13.47 7.27
C LEU A 97 14.32 14.16 8.54
N PHE A 98 14.83 13.39 9.50
CA PHE A 98 15.35 13.85 10.79
C PHE A 98 16.87 14.16 10.82
N GLY A 99 17.57 14.14 9.68
CA GLY A 99 18.98 14.54 9.61
C GLY A 99 19.52 14.51 8.19
N LEU A 100 20.39 15.41 7.73
CA LEU A 100 21.31 16.32 8.41
C LEU A 100 21.54 17.50 7.46
N GLY A 101 21.89 18.66 8.02
CA GLY A 101 22.27 19.83 7.26
C GLY A 101 23.22 19.49 6.11
N LYS A 102 22.99 20.13 4.98
CA LYS A 102 24.04 20.34 3.99
C LYS A 102 25.11 21.18 4.70
N THR A 103 26.02 20.53 5.42
CA THR A 103 27.35 21.10 5.62
C THR A 103 27.91 21.16 4.21
N SER A 104 27.76 22.33 3.59
CA SER A 104 28.53 22.73 2.43
C SER A 104 29.99 22.38 2.74
N ALA A 105 30.54 21.43 1.98
CA ALA A 105 31.96 21.13 2.04
C ALA A 105 32.75 22.44 1.80
N PRO A 106 33.86 22.66 2.52
CA PRO A 106 34.65 23.86 2.36
C PRO A 106 35.24 23.90 0.95
N SER A 107 35.29 25.10 0.41
CA SER A 107 36.02 25.48 -0.80
C SER A 107 37.46 24.98 -0.73
N ILE A 108 37.81 24.03 -1.59
CA ILE A 108 39.14 24.03 -2.19
C ILE A 108 39.04 24.99 -3.36
N GLN A 109 39.27 26.28 -3.07
CA GLN A 109 40.04 27.27 -3.83
C GLN A 109 40.35 28.43 -2.88
#